data_AF-A0A3A0AL85-F1
#
_entry.id   AF-A0A3A0AL85-F1
#
_cell.length_a   1.000
_cell.length_b   1.000
_cell.length_c   1.000
_cell.angle_alpha   90.00
_cell.angle_beta   90.00
_cell.angle_gamma   90.00
#
_symmetry.space_group_name_H-M   'P 1'
#
loop_
_entity.id
_entity.type
_entity.pdbx_description
1 polymer ?
#
loop_
_entity_poly.entity_id
_entity_poly.type
_entity_poly.pdbx_seq_one_letter_code
_entity_poly.pdbx_strand_id
1 'polypeptide(L)'
;MPMPAIASDRLVELHNDLTYYDTMIAKQMREYLRGNPVNRHKLAIDAELEEALRVFKPETPAEVECRRELLRYKRRVDDVVRELLRINDERVTAK
;
A
#
# COMPACT_ATOMS: atom_id res chain seq x y z
N MET A 1 -33.63 13.53 -8.06
CA MET A 1 -33.05 12.59 -7.07
C MET A 1 -31.69 13.14 -6.67
N PRO A 2 -31.39 13.45 -5.39
CA PRO A 2 -30.03 13.87 -5.01
C PRO A 2 -29.17 12.65 -4.68
N MET A 3 -27.90 12.70 -5.13
CA MET A 3 -26.92 11.61 -5.13
C MET A 3 -26.46 11.16 -3.73
N PRO A 4 -26.14 9.86 -3.53
CA PRO A 4 -25.25 9.47 -2.45
C PRO A 4 -23.80 9.77 -2.87
N ALA A 5 -23.20 10.82 -2.32
CA ALA A 5 -21.78 11.15 -2.53
C ALA A 5 -20.82 10.32 -1.65
N ILE A 6 -21.36 9.52 -0.73
CA ILE A 6 -20.61 8.84 0.35
C ILE A 6 -19.67 7.73 -0.19
N ALA A 7 -19.99 7.09 -1.31
CA ALA A 7 -19.16 6.04 -1.89
C ALA A 7 -17.83 6.57 -2.43
N SER A 8 -17.85 7.77 -3.04
CA SER A 8 -16.64 8.45 -3.53
C SER A 8 -15.72 8.82 -2.36
N ASP A 9 -16.28 9.32 -1.25
CA ASP A 9 -15.49 9.75 -0.09
C ASP A 9 -14.68 8.58 0.51
N ARG A 10 -15.30 7.40 0.63
CA ARG A 10 -14.62 6.19 1.12
C ARG A 10 -13.53 5.68 0.18
N LEU A 11 -13.74 5.77 -1.14
CA LEU A 11 -12.71 5.36 -2.10
C LEU A 11 -11.52 6.32 -2.09
N VAL A 12 -11.78 7.60 -1.85
CA VAL A 12 -10.74 8.62 -1.64
C VAL A 12 -9.94 8.34 -0.36
N GLU A 13 -10.60 7.93 0.73
CA GLU A 13 -9.91 7.49 1.95
C GLU A 13 -8.96 6.32 1.66
N LEU A 14 -9.44 5.27 0.99
CA LEU A 14 -8.62 4.11 0.61
C LEU A 14 -7.44 4.49 -0.30
N HIS A 15 -7.65 5.44 -1.21
CA HIS A 15 -6.57 5.99 -2.02
C HIS A 15 -5.52 6.71 -1.16
N ASN A 16 -5.96 7.51 -0.18
CA ASN A 16 -5.07 8.24 0.71
C ASN A 16 -4.26 7.28 1.61
N ASP A 17 -4.90 6.23 2.13
CA ASP A 17 -4.24 5.18 2.90
C ASP A 17 -3.18 4.48 2.06
N LEU A 18 -3.49 4.14 0.80
CA LEU A 18 -2.52 3.55 -0.12
C LEU A 18 -1.37 4.48 -0.46
N THR A 19 -1.64 5.78 -0.61
CA THR A 19 -0.62 6.81 -0.85
C THR A 19 0.29 6.96 0.37
N TYR A 20 -0.27 6.93 1.57
CA TYR A 20 0.49 6.96 2.81
C TYR A 20 1.37 5.71 2.95
N TYR A 21 0.80 4.53 2.67
CA TYR A 21 1.52 3.26 2.66
C TYR A 21 2.73 3.32 1.73
N ASP A 22 2.53 3.68 0.46
CA ASP A 22 3.61 3.83 -0.53
C ASP A 22 4.68 4.84 -0.08
N THR A 23 4.26 6.01 0.40
CA THR A 23 5.20 7.04 0.87
C THR A 23 6.08 6.54 2.02
N MET A 24 5.50 5.77 2.93
CA MET A 24 6.23 5.15 4.03
C MET A 24 7.25 4.12 3.52
N ILE A 25 6.86 3.25 2.59
CA ILE A 25 7.76 2.25 1.99
C ILE A 25 8.88 2.94 1.19
N ALA A 26 8.56 3.96 0.40
CA ALA A 26 9.54 4.76 -0.32
C ALA A 26 10.55 5.43 0.62
N LYS A 27 10.12 5.88 1.81
CA LYS A 27 11.04 6.40 2.83
C LYS A 27 11.99 5.33 3.33
N GLN A 28 11.50 4.13 3.62
CA GLN A 28 12.34 3.01 4.04
C GLN A 28 13.35 2.59 2.94
N MET A 29 12.90 2.54 1.69
CA MET A 29 13.75 2.26 0.52
C MET A 29 14.88 3.30 0.40
N ARG A 30 14.60 4.59 0.59
CA ARG A 30 15.63 5.64 0.57
C ARG A 30 16.65 5.49 1.69
N GLU A 31 16.22 5.14 2.90
CA GLU A 31 17.14 4.88 4.01
C GLU A 31 18.03 3.68 3.72
N TYR A 32 17.46 2.59 3.18
CA TYR A 32 18.21 1.42 2.72
C TYR A 32 19.31 1.79 1.71
N LEU A 33 18.95 2.56 0.67
CA LEU A 33 19.87 2.98 -0.39
C LEU A 33 20.99 3.91 0.12
N ARG A 34 20.76 4.62 1.23
CA ARG A 34 21.78 5.44 1.92
C ARG A 34 22.71 4.61 2.81
N GLY A 35 22.50 3.30 2.92
CA GLY A 35 23.28 2.41 3.78
C GLY A 35 22.76 2.34 5.22
N ASN A 36 21.64 2.99 5.54
CA ASN A 36 21.03 2.93 6.85
C ASN A 36 20.23 1.63 7.02
N PRO A 37 20.13 1.11 8.26
CA PRO A 37 19.26 -0.04 8.53
C PRO A 37 17.80 0.32 8.28
N VAL A 38 17.04 -0.62 7.74
CA VAL A 38 15.61 -0.43 7.53
C VAL A 38 14.86 -0.76 8.82
N ASN A 39 13.83 0.03 9.13
CA ASN A 39 12.99 -0.27 10.27
C ASN A 39 11.97 -1.36 9.91
N ARG A 40 12.26 -2.60 10.33
CA ARG A 40 11.38 -3.77 10.10
C ARG A 40 9.96 -3.57 10.65
N HIS A 41 9.77 -2.84 11.75
CA HIS A 41 8.44 -2.56 12.29
C HIS A 41 7.59 -1.68 11.38
N LYS A 42 8.23 -0.95 10.45
CA LYS A 42 7.56 -0.12 9.43
C LYS A 42 7.44 -0.81 8.07
N LEU A 43 8.13 -1.94 7.88
CA LEU A 43 8.01 -2.77 6.69
C LEU A 43 7.06 -3.94 6.97
N ALA A 44 5.77 -3.66 6.89
CA ALA A 44 4.73 -4.69 6.98
C ALA A 44 3.85 -4.64 5.73
N ILE A 45 3.35 -5.80 5.33
CA ILE A 45 2.28 -5.87 4.33
C ILE A 45 1.00 -5.38 5.01
N ASP A 46 0.40 -4.34 4.44
CA ASP A 46 -0.87 -3.82 4.95
C ASP A 46 -2.02 -4.72 4.47
N ALA A 47 -2.36 -5.70 5.30
CA ALA A 47 -3.45 -6.64 5.03
C ALA A 47 -4.83 -5.98 5.22
N GLU A 48 -4.94 -5.00 6.12
CA GLU A 48 -6.19 -4.30 6.40
C GLU A 48 -6.60 -3.43 5.21
N LEU A 49 -5.66 -2.69 4.62
CA LEU A 49 -5.91 -1.91 3.41
C LEU A 49 -6.31 -2.79 2.22
N GLU A 50 -5.70 -3.95 2.06
CA GLU A 50 -6.09 -4.90 1.01
C GLU A 50 -7.50 -5.43 1.21
N GLU A 51 -7.85 -5.80 2.44
CA GLU A 51 -9.19 -6.29 2.75
C GLU A 51 -10.22 -5.18 2.56
N ALA A 52 -9.94 -3.96 3.01
CA ALA A 52 -10.80 -2.79 2.83
C ALA A 52 -11.06 -2.51 1.34
N LEU A 53 -10.03 -2.59 0.50
CA LEU A 53 -10.16 -2.50 -0.97
C LEU A 53 -10.98 -3.64 -1.57
N ARG A 54 -10.89 -4.87 -1.04
CA ARG A 54 -11.63 -6.03 -1.55
C ARG A 54 -13.12 -5.95 -1.20
N VAL A 55 -13.45 -5.54 0.02
CA VAL A 55 -14.84 -5.45 0.50
C VAL A 55 -15.53 -4.15 0.11
N PHE A 56 -14.79 -3.16 -0.41
CA PHE A 56 -15.38 -1.94 -0.98
C PHE A 56 -16.40 -2.33 -2.06
N LYS A 57 -17.63 -1.81 -1.92
CA LYS A 57 -18.75 -2.04 -2.82
C LYS A 57 -18.89 -0.86 -3.78
N PRO A 58 -18.33 -0.94 -5.00
CA PRO A 58 -18.46 0.14 -5.97
C PRO A 58 -19.91 0.26 -6.46
N GLU A 59 -20.37 1.49 -6.60
CA GLU A 59 -21.69 1.85 -7.10
C GLU A 59 -21.65 2.27 -8.57
N THR A 60 -20.48 2.72 -9.06
CA THR A 60 -20.29 3.15 -10.45
C THR A 60 -19.21 2.34 -11.17
N PRO A 61 -19.25 2.26 -12.52
CA PRO A 61 -18.18 1.65 -13.30
C PRO A 61 -16.79 2.27 -13.05
N ALA A 62 -16.74 3.59 -12.85
CA ALA A 62 -15.50 4.31 -12.55
C ALA A 62 -14.89 3.87 -11.21
N GLU A 63 -15.71 3.64 -10.18
CA GLU A 63 -15.24 3.12 -8.89
C GLU A 63 -14.75 1.67 -8.99
N VAL A 64 -15.37 0.84 -9.85
CA VAL A 64 -14.88 -0.53 -10.12
C VAL A 64 -13.47 -0.48 -10.70
N GLU A 65 -13.24 0.39 -11.68
CA GLU A 65 -11.94 0.56 -12.33
C GLU A 65 -10.90 1.11 -11.34
N CYS A 66 -11.23 2.19 -10.63
CA CYS A 66 -10.35 2.78 -9.63
C CYS A 66 -9.97 1.76 -8.54
N ARG A 67 -10.92 1.02 -7.96
CA ARG A 67 -10.63 -0.06 -7.00
C ARG A 67 -9.69 -1.12 -7.56
N ARG A 68 -9.86 -1.51 -8.83
CA ARG A 68 -8.97 -2.48 -9.50
C ARG A 68 -7.56 -1.92 -9.66
N GLU A 69 -7.43 -0.64 -9.98
CA GLU A 69 -6.14 0.04 -10.10
C GLU A 69 -5.44 0.16 -8.75
N LEU A 70 -6.16 0.56 -7.69
CA LEU A 70 -5.64 0.60 -6.32
C LEU A 70 -5.15 -0.77 -5.86
N LEU A 71 -5.92 -1.84 -6.07
CA LEU A 71 -5.48 -3.21 -5.75
C LEU A 71 -4.22 -3.62 -6.52
N ARG A 72 -4.14 -3.28 -7.81
CA ARG A 72 -2.94 -3.55 -8.62
C ARG A 72 -1.74 -2.75 -8.14
N TYR A 73 -1.93 -1.49 -7.77
CA TYR A 73 -0.86 -0.65 -7.23
C TYR A 73 -0.37 -1.18 -5.89
N LYS A 74 -1.28 -1.49 -4.97
CA LYS A 74 -0.99 -2.09 -3.66
C LYS A 74 -0.14 -3.36 -3.80
N ARG A 75 -0.49 -4.27 -4.70
CA ARG A 75 0.31 -5.49 -4.93
C ARG A 75 1.74 -5.19 -5.35
N ARG A 76 1.95 -4.18 -6.20
CA ARG A 76 3.31 -3.74 -6.60
C ARG A 76 4.08 -3.17 -5.42
N VAL A 77 3.42 -2.39 -4.55
CA VAL A 77 4.05 -1.88 -3.32
C VAL A 77 4.41 -3.05 -2.40
N ASP A 78 3.51 -4.01 -2.19
CA ASP A 78 3.80 -5.21 -1.38
C ASP A 78 5.00 -5.99 -1.91
N ASP A 79 5.14 -6.14 -3.24
CA ASP A 79 6.28 -6.83 -3.84
C ASP A 79 7.60 -6.13 -3.47
N VAL A 80 7.62 -4.79 -3.46
CA VAL A 80 8.76 -4.01 -2.98
C VAL A 80 9.02 -4.26 -1.49
N VAL A 81 7.97 -4.34 -0.66
CA VAL A 81 8.12 -4.64 0.77
C VAL A 81 8.71 -6.03 0.99
N ARG A 82 8.25 -7.05 0.26
CA ARG A 82 8.77 -8.43 0.34
C ARG A 82 10.25 -8.46 -0.01
N GLU A 83 10.64 -7.80 -1.09
CA GLU A 83 12.05 -7.73 -1.49
C GLU A 83 12.91 -6.96 -0.50
N LEU A 84 12.42 -5.83 0.03
CA LEU A 84 13.12 -5.07 1.07
C LEU A 84 13.34 -5.90 2.34
N LEU A 85 12.34 -6.67 2.77
CA LEU A 85 12.46 -7.58 3.91
C LEU A 85 13.48 -8.69 3.62
N ARG A 86 13.40 -9.35 2.46
CA ARG A 86 14.35 -10.41 2.07
C ARG A 86 15.79 -9.91 2.12
N ILE A 87 16.06 -8.76 1.50
CA ILE A 87 17.42 -8.18 1.44
C ILE A 87 17.90 -7.74 2.82
N ASN A 88 17.02 -7.20 3.66
CA ASN A 88 17.36 -6.83 5.02
C ASN A 88 17.76 -8.06 5.85
N ASP A 89 17.11 -9.19 5.65
CA ASP A 89 17.35 -10.44 6.37
C ASP A 89 18.68 -11.10 5.94
N GLU A 90 19.01 -11.03 4.65
CA GLU A 90 20.32 -11.42 4.11
C GLU A 90 21.46 -10.58 4.71
N ARG A 91 21.27 -9.26 4.90
CA ARG A 91 22.28 -8.40 5.53
C ARG A 91 22.48 -8.69 7.02
N VAL A 92 21.42 -9.06 7.73
CA VAL A 92 21.50 -9.41 9.15
C VAL A 92 22.23 -10.74 9.33
N THR A 93 22.04 -11.70 8.44
CA THR A 93 22.69 -13.02 8.49
C THR A 93 24.15 -13.00 8.03
N ALA A 94 24.53 -12.04 7.18
CA ALA A 94 25.91 -11.88 6.70
C ALA A 94 26.84 -11.11 7.66
N LYS A 95 26.31 -10.53 8.75
CA LYS A 95 27.07 -9.84 9.80
C LYS A 95 27.27 -10.74 11.01
#